data_AF-A0A454D5R4-F1
#
_entry.id   AF-A0A454D5R4-F1
#
_cell.length_a   1.000
_cell.length_b   1.000
_cell.length_c   1.000
_cell.angle_alpha   90.00
_cell.angle_beta   90.00
_cell.angle_gamma   90.00
#
_symmetry.space_group_name_H-M   'P 1'
#
loop_
_entity.id
_entity.type
_entity.pdbx_description
1 polymer ?
#
loop_
_entity_poly.entity_id
_entity_poly.type
_entity_poly.pdbx_seq_one_letter_code
_entity_poly.pdbx_strand_id
1 'polypeptide(L)'
;LIDLRGHGKSNQLLKELMTSRYTFTAVTQDILKVLDHLKIQSAHFVGMSLGTIIVRNLAELASERVRSMVLGGAVTRLNTRSQILVKLGNLGKHILPYMWLYKLFAYIVMPQKNQRESRHLFIREAKKLCQKEFKRWFILAADVNPLMKYFKDRELPIPT
;
A
#
# COMPACT_ATOMS: atom_id res chain seq x y z
N LEU A 1 -12.91 8.79 -6.00
CA LEU A 1 -12.02 8.10 -5.02
C LEU A 1 -12.33 6.61 -5.10
N ILE A 2 -11.31 5.75 -5.13
CA ILE A 2 -11.51 4.29 -5.26
C ILE A 2 -11.28 3.61 -3.90
N ASP A 3 -12.25 2.80 -3.47
CA ASP A 3 -12.08 1.94 -2.30
C ASP A 3 -11.40 0.64 -2.76
N LEU A 4 -10.12 0.48 -2.42
CA LEU A 4 -9.37 -0.74 -2.73
C LEU A 4 -9.96 -1.96 -2.01
N ARG A 5 -9.69 -3.15 -2.52
CA ARG A 5 -10.07 -4.42 -1.87
C ARG A 5 -9.78 -4.40 -0.37
N GLY A 6 -10.77 -4.80 0.44
CA GLY A 6 -10.65 -4.81 1.89
C GLY A 6 -10.79 -3.45 2.59
N HIS A 7 -11.09 -2.37 1.86
CA HIS A 7 -11.30 -1.02 2.40
C HIS A 7 -12.69 -0.49 2.07
N GLY A 8 -13.20 0.41 2.91
CA GLY A 8 -14.45 1.14 2.68
C GLY A 8 -15.60 0.22 2.27
N LYS A 9 -16.24 0.54 1.14
CA LYS A 9 -17.35 -0.24 0.57
C LYS A 9 -16.92 -1.54 -0.11
N SER A 10 -15.62 -1.71 -0.37
CA SER A 10 -15.01 -2.91 -0.97
C SER A 10 -14.62 -3.98 0.06
N ASN A 11 -15.01 -3.81 1.33
CA ASN A 11 -14.71 -4.74 2.43
C ASN A 11 -15.55 -6.04 2.35
N GLN A 12 -16.76 -6.01 1.78
CA GLN A 12 -17.64 -7.18 1.68
C GLN A 12 -17.19 -8.22 0.64
N LEU A 13 -16.42 -7.80 -0.37
CA LEU A 13 -15.83 -8.67 -1.41
C LEU A 13 -14.71 -9.59 -0.90
N LEU A 14 -14.34 -9.49 0.38
CA LEU A 14 -13.29 -10.30 0.98
C LEU A 14 -13.58 -11.81 0.88
N LYS A 15 -14.85 -12.23 1.00
CA LYS A 15 -15.20 -13.65 1.13
C LYS A 15 -14.92 -14.44 -0.16
N GLU A 16 -15.17 -13.84 -1.32
CA GLU A 16 -14.95 -14.48 -2.64
C GLU A 16 -13.49 -14.37 -3.12
N LEU A 17 -12.76 -13.30 -2.80
CA LEU A 17 -11.36 -13.12 -3.22
C LEU A 17 -10.32 -13.85 -2.35
N MET A 18 -10.74 -14.54 -1.27
CA MET A 18 -9.84 -15.16 -0.29
C MET A 18 -8.95 -16.29 -0.82
N THR A 19 -9.18 -16.77 -2.04
CA THR A 19 -8.40 -17.84 -2.70
C THR A 19 -7.21 -17.33 -3.52
N SER A 20 -7.12 -16.03 -3.83
CA SER A 20 -6.06 -15.47 -4.68
C SER A 20 -4.92 -14.81 -3.90
N ARG A 21 -3.68 -14.97 -4.38
CA ARG A 21 -2.47 -14.35 -3.79
C ARG A 21 -2.60 -12.82 -3.80
N TYR A 22 -2.48 -12.19 -2.64
CA TYR A 22 -2.53 -10.73 -2.49
C TYR A 22 -1.19 -10.12 -2.93
N THR A 23 -1.17 -9.47 -4.09
CA THR A 23 0.04 -8.84 -4.68
C THR A 23 -0.29 -7.42 -5.13
N PHE A 24 0.73 -6.56 -5.26
CA PHE A 24 0.56 -5.22 -5.85
C PHE A 24 -0.08 -5.31 -7.24
N THR A 25 0.34 -6.26 -8.07
CA THR A 25 -0.25 -6.53 -9.38
C THR A 25 -1.75 -6.83 -9.29
N ALA A 26 -2.18 -7.66 -8.33
CA ALA A 26 -3.60 -7.98 -8.17
C ALA A 26 -4.42 -6.73 -7.81
N VAL A 27 -3.91 -5.86 -6.93
CA VAL A 27 -4.56 -4.59 -6.58
C VAL A 27 -4.61 -3.65 -7.79
N THR A 28 -3.53 -3.57 -8.57
CA THR A 28 -3.46 -2.78 -9.80
C THR A 28 -4.48 -3.25 -10.84
N GLN A 29 -4.66 -4.56 -10.99
CA GLN A 29 -5.65 -5.13 -11.90
C GLN A 29 -7.09 -4.76 -11.52
N ASP A 30 -7.40 -4.65 -10.23
CA ASP A 30 -8.74 -4.17 -9.82
C ASP A 30 -8.97 -2.72 -10.25
N ILE A 31 -7.94 -1.87 -10.17
CA ILE A 31 -8.03 -0.48 -10.61
C ILE A 31 -8.34 -0.45 -12.11
N LEU A 32 -7.62 -1.24 -12.92
CA LEU A 32 -7.87 -1.34 -14.37
C LEU A 32 -9.30 -1.80 -14.67
N LYS A 33 -9.81 -2.82 -13.97
CA LYS A 33 -11.20 -3.28 -14.12
C LYS A 33 -12.21 -2.18 -13.80
N VAL A 34 -11.96 -1.35 -12.79
CA VAL A 34 -12.83 -0.21 -12.48
C VAL A 34 -12.78 0.83 -13.59
N LEU A 35 -11.61 1.14 -14.14
CA LEU A 35 -11.50 2.05 -15.28
C LEU A 35 -12.28 1.51 -16.49
N ASP A 36 -12.14 0.21 -16.80
CA ASP A 36 -12.84 -0.43 -17.92
C ASP A 36 -14.36 -0.41 -17.73
N HIS A 37 -14.82 -0.76 -16.52
CA HIS A 37 -16.24 -0.71 -16.17
C HIS A 37 -16.85 0.69 -16.34
N LEU A 38 -16.08 1.72 -15.94
CA LEU A 38 -16.48 3.12 -16.08
C LEU A 38 -16.17 3.70 -17.47
N LYS A 39 -15.60 2.90 -18.39
CA LYS A 39 -15.17 3.32 -19.74
C LYS A 39 -14.19 4.50 -19.73
N ILE A 40 -13.32 4.57 -18.72
CA ILE A 40 -12.27 5.59 -18.61
C ILE A 40 -11.02 5.10 -19.34
N GLN A 41 -10.67 5.77 -20.43
CA GLN A 41 -9.50 5.42 -21.23
C GLN A 41 -8.19 5.73 -20.49
N SER A 42 -8.05 6.92 -19.91
CA SER A 42 -6.88 7.29 -19.13
C SER A 42 -7.20 8.37 -18.09
N ALA A 43 -6.41 8.44 -17.01
CA ALA A 43 -6.65 9.36 -15.90
C ALA A 43 -5.35 9.91 -15.29
N HIS A 44 -5.50 10.94 -14.47
CA HIS A 44 -4.46 11.43 -13.56
C HIS A 44 -4.59 10.72 -12.21
N PHE A 45 -3.47 10.27 -11.64
CA PHE A 45 -3.48 9.47 -10.42
C PHE A 45 -2.78 10.17 -9.27
N VAL A 46 -3.45 10.25 -8.13
CA VAL A 46 -2.85 10.78 -6.89
C VAL A 46 -2.60 9.61 -5.94
N GLY A 47 -1.34 9.34 -5.66
CA GLY A 47 -0.89 8.32 -4.72
C GLY A 47 -0.39 8.95 -3.43
N MET A 48 -0.87 8.46 -2.29
CA MET A 48 -0.37 8.86 -0.97
C MET A 48 0.19 7.65 -0.24
N SER A 49 1.37 7.79 0.38
CA SER A 49 2.01 6.73 1.15
C SER A 49 2.12 5.43 0.32
N LEU A 50 1.55 4.31 0.78
CA LEU A 50 1.53 3.05 0.05
C LEU A 50 0.80 3.12 -1.31
N GLY A 51 -0.15 4.04 -1.45
CA GLY A 51 -0.82 4.31 -2.72
C GLY A 51 0.15 4.75 -3.82
N THR A 52 1.31 5.33 -3.47
CA THR A 52 2.35 5.68 -4.45
C THR A 52 2.93 4.45 -5.14
N ILE A 53 3.09 3.33 -4.42
CA ILE A 53 3.59 2.07 -4.97
C ILE A 53 2.56 1.48 -5.94
N ILE A 54 1.26 1.59 -5.60
CA ILE A 54 0.17 1.09 -6.43
C ILE A 54 0.07 1.91 -7.72
N VAL A 55 0.05 3.24 -7.62
CA VAL A 55 0.01 4.14 -8.78
C VAL A 55 1.24 3.94 -9.67
N ARG A 56 2.41 3.73 -9.08
CA ARG A 56 3.62 3.42 -9.84
C ARG A 56 3.54 2.07 -10.54
N ASN A 57 3.03 1.05 -9.86
CA ASN A 57 2.82 -0.27 -10.47
C ASN A 57 1.80 -0.22 -11.61
N LEU A 58 0.75 0.59 -11.48
CA LEU A 58 -0.21 0.87 -12.56
C LEU A 58 0.46 1.50 -13.78
N ALA A 59 1.30 2.51 -13.56
CA ALA A 59 2.01 3.19 -14.63
C ALA A 59 3.02 2.26 -15.35
N GLU A 60 3.61 1.29 -14.65
CA GLU A 60 4.48 0.26 -15.25
C GLU A 60 3.70 -0.79 -16.05
N LEU A 61 2.52 -1.20 -15.56
CA LEU A 61 1.72 -2.27 -16.18
C LEU A 61 0.85 -1.78 -17.34
N ALA A 62 0.42 -0.53 -17.30
CA ALA A 62 -0.56 0.04 -18.22
C ALA A 62 -0.32 1.55 -18.38
N SER A 63 0.86 1.92 -18.86
CA SER A 63 1.31 3.31 -19.01
C SER A 63 0.33 4.18 -19.79
N GLU A 64 -0.34 3.61 -20.80
CA GLU A 64 -1.34 4.28 -21.64
C GLU A 64 -2.59 4.72 -20.86
N ARG A 65 -2.83 4.11 -19.70
CA ARG A 65 -3.94 4.46 -18.81
C ARG A 65 -3.60 5.61 -17.87
N VAL A 66 -2.34 6.04 -17.78
CA VAL A 66 -1.84 7.04 -16.83
C VAL A 66 -1.36 8.29 -17.56
N ARG A 67 -2.08 9.41 -17.40
CA ARG A 67 -1.71 10.71 -17.99
C ARG A 67 -0.64 11.44 -17.20
N SER A 68 -0.80 11.48 -15.88
CA SER A 68 0.20 11.98 -14.94
C SER A 68 -0.04 11.38 -13.55
N MET A 69 0.94 11.54 -12.67
CA MET A 69 0.88 11.10 -11.30
C MET A 69 1.17 12.26 -10.35
N VAL A 70 0.67 12.18 -9.11
CA VAL A 70 1.11 13.00 -7.98
C VAL A 70 1.41 12.05 -6.84
N LEU A 71 2.66 11.99 -6.39
CA LEU A 71 3.13 11.00 -5.43
C LEU A 71 3.55 11.65 -4.10
N GLY A 72 2.63 11.67 -3.12
CA GLY A 72 2.86 12.29 -1.81
C GLY A 72 3.28 11.31 -0.72
N GLY A 73 4.31 11.67 0.06
CA GLY A 73 4.76 10.86 1.20
C GLY A 73 5.20 9.45 0.82
N ALA A 74 5.76 9.29 -0.39
CA ALA A 74 6.12 7.99 -0.96
C ALA A 74 7.05 7.20 -0.03
N VAL A 75 6.77 5.90 0.11
CA VAL A 75 7.64 4.98 0.86
C VAL A 75 8.85 4.67 -0.02
N THR A 76 9.83 5.58 -0.05
CA THR A 76 10.98 5.46 -0.95
C THR A 76 11.96 4.39 -0.47
N ARG A 77 12.19 4.26 0.85
CA ARG A 77 13.01 3.21 1.47
C ARG A 77 12.63 2.95 2.93
N LEU A 78 12.53 1.67 3.32
CA LEU A 78 12.59 1.27 4.73
C LEU A 78 14.07 1.18 5.15
N ASN A 79 14.49 1.98 6.13
CA ASN A 79 15.87 1.96 6.63
C ASN A 79 16.20 0.62 7.33
N THR A 80 17.48 0.34 7.61
CA THR A 80 17.91 -0.96 8.19
C THR A 80 17.19 -1.28 9.51
N ARG A 81 16.89 -0.27 10.34
CA ARG A 81 16.12 -0.45 11.58
C ARG A 81 14.67 -0.85 11.28
N SER A 82 14.04 -0.17 10.32
CA SER A 82 12.70 -0.52 9.82
C SER A 82 12.66 -1.95 9.28
N GLN A 83 13.69 -2.39 8.56
CA GLN A 83 13.77 -3.74 8.00
C GLN A 83 13.87 -4.83 9.09
N ILE A 84 14.72 -4.61 10.09
CA ILE A 84 14.85 -5.53 11.24
C ILE A 84 13.51 -5.63 11.97
N LEU A 85 12.85 -4.50 12.22
CA LEU A 85 11.55 -4.48 12.91
C LEU A 85 10.42 -5.12 12.09
N VAL A 86 10.41 -4.94 10.76
CA VAL A 86 9.46 -5.64 9.88
C VAL A 86 9.71 -7.15 9.90
N LYS A 87 10.97 -7.60 9.85
CA LYS A 87 11.32 -9.03 9.93
C LYS A 87 10.90 -9.65 11.27
N LEU A 88 11.18 -8.97 12.39
CA LEU A 88 10.76 -9.40 13.72
C LEU A 88 9.24 -9.41 13.86
N GLY A 89 8.55 -8.36 13.37
CA GLY A 89 7.10 -8.32 13.33
C GLY A 89 6.49 -9.43 12.47
N ASN A 90 7.13 -9.82 11.38
CA ASN A 90 6.70 -10.93 10.52
C ASN A 90 6.83 -12.28 11.21
N LEU A 91 7.90 -12.47 12.00
CA LEU A 91 8.12 -13.68 12.78
C LEU A 91 7.10 -13.80 13.92
N GLY A 92 6.79 -12.68 14.58
CA GLY A 92 5.82 -12.62 15.68
C GLY A 92 4.34 -12.47 15.28
N LYS A 93 4.02 -12.40 13.98
CA LYS A 93 2.65 -12.04 13.49
C LYS A 93 1.54 -13.01 13.87
N HIS A 94 1.91 -14.22 14.29
CA HIS A 94 0.96 -15.26 14.72
C HIS A 94 0.72 -15.26 16.23
N ILE A 95 1.57 -14.56 17.00
CA ILE A 95 1.54 -14.52 18.47
C ILE A 95 1.11 -13.14 18.97
N LEU A 96 1.55 -12.07 18.30
CA LEU A 96 1.33 -10.69 18.74
C LEU A 96 -0.03 -10.13 18.28
N PRO A 97 -0.73 -9.36 19.12
CA PRO A 97 -1.93 -8.62 18.71
C PRO A 97 -1.62 -7.68 17.54
N TYR A 98 -2.47 -7.68 16.51
CA TYR A 98 -2.20 -6.93 15.27
C TYR A 98 -2.01 -5.43 15.50
N MET A 99 -2.74 -4.85 16.47
CA MET A 99 -2.60 -3.44 16.82
C MET A 99 -1.24 -3.10 17.43
N TRP A 100 -0.53 -4.05 18.04
CA TRP A 100 0.81 -3.83 18.56
C TRP A 100 1.81 -3.71 17.41
N LEU A 101 1.69 -4.59 16.42
CA LEU A 101 2.46 -4.51 15.18
C LEU A 101 2.17 -3.20 14.43
N TYR A 102 0.92 -2.76 14.43
CA TYR A 102 0.53 -1.49 13.78
C TYR A 102 1.10 -0.27 14.51
N LYS A 103 1.04 -0.25 15.84
CA LYS A 103 1.70 0.81 16.64
C LYS A 103 3.19 0.83 16.36
N LEU A 104 3.85 -0.33 16.32
CA LEU A 104 5.26 -0.44 15.97
C LEU A 104 5.52 0.12 14.58
N PHE A 105 4.74 -0.27 13.56
CA PHE A 105 4.87 0.25 12.20
C PHE A 105 4.65 1.77 12.12
N ALA A 106 3.68 2.31 12.86
CA ALA A 106 3.45 3.75 12.96
C ALA A 106 4.70 4.49 13.48
N TYR A 107 5.40 3.92 14.47
CA TYR A 107 6.65 4.49 14.99
C TYR A 107 7.85 4.30 14.05
N ILE A 108 7.85 3.27 13.21
CA ILE A 108 8.88 3.05 12.19
C ILE A 108 8.75 4.09 11.08
N VAL A 109 7.53 4.31 10.57
CA VAL A 109 7.27 5.23 9.45
C VAL A 109 7.29 6.69 9.89
N MET A 110 6.82 6.96 11.11
CA MET A 110 6.76 8.30 11.68
C MET A 110 7.51 8.35 13.02
N PRO A 111 8.85 8.39 13.03
CA PRO A 111 9.64 8.27 14.26
C PRO A 111 9.73 9.57 15.07
N GLN A 112 9.50 10.74 14.47
CA GLN A 112 9.77 12.02 15.11
C GLN A 112 8.67 12.41 16.12
N LYS A 113 9.04 13.12 17.20
CA LYS A 113 8.08 13.50 18.26
C LYS A 113 6.96 14.41 17.73
N ASN A 114 7.26 15.33 16.82
CA ASN A 114 6.30 16.23 16.15
C ASN A 114 5.25 15.49 15.28
N GLN A 115 5.49 14.25 14.89
CA GLN A 115 4.55 13.42 14.09
C GLN A 115 3.54 12.64 14.94
N ARG A 116 3.36 13.02 16.22
CA ARG A 116 2.49 12.30 17.16
C ARG A 116 1.03 12.24 16.69
N GLU A 117 0.50 13.35 16.19
CA GLU A 117 -0.88 13.42 15.71
C GLU A 117 -1.09 12.55 14.47
N SER A 118 -0.14 12.57 13.52
CA SER A 118 -0.16 11.68 12.35
C SER A 118 -0.11 10.21 12.76
N ARG A 119 0.70 9.83 13.77
CA ARG A 119 0.69 8.47 14.33
C ARG A 119 -0.65 8.10 14.94
N HIS A 120 -1.24 8.98 15.75
CA HIS A 120 -2.55 8.71 16.37
C HIS A 120 -3.63 8.52 15.33
N LEU A 121 -3.68 9.40 14.32
CA LEU A 121 -4.61 9.28 13.20
C LEU A 121 -4.42 7.95 12.46
N PHE A 122 -3.18 7.62 12.11
CA PHE A 122 -2.84 6.37 11.43
C PHE A 122 -3.28 5.14 12.23
N ILE A 123 -3.02 5.11 13.55
CA ILE A 123 -3.45 4.03 14.45
C ILE A 123 -4.98 3.97 14.58
N ARG A 124 -5.67 5.10 14.61
CA ARG A 124 -7.13 5.16 14.70
C ARG A 124 -7.78 4.58 13.45
N GLU A 125 -7.30 4.95 12.27
CA GLU A 125 -7.80 4.41 11.00
C GLU A 125 -7.49 2.90 10.88
N ALA A 126 -6.37 2.44 11.43
CA ALA A 126 -6.02 1.02 11.52
C ALA A 126 -7.06 0.17 12.24
N LYS A 127 -7.67 0.70 13.30
CA LYS A 127 -8.67 -0.02 14.09
C LYS A 127 -9.93 -0.32 13.28
N LYS A 128 -10.19 0.47 12.22
CA LYS A 128 -11.33 0.26 11.32
C LYS A 128 -11.05 -0.84 10.28
N LEU A 129 -9.80 -1.27 10.13
CA LEU A 129 -9.42 -2.37 9.23
C LEU A 129 -9.60 -3.73 9.89
N CYS A 130 -10.06 -4.72 9.12
CA CYS A 130 -10.16 -6.09 9.57
C CYS A 130 -8.75 -6.69 9.82
N GLN A 131 -8.58 -7.42 10.93
CA GLN A 131 -7.31 -8.09 11.31
C GLN A 131 -6.73 -8.98 10.19
N LYS A 132 -7.57 -9.54 9.32
CA LYS A 132 -7.15 -10.38 8.19
C LYS A 132 -6.48 -9.58 7.06
N GLU A 133 -7.01 -8.40 6.75
CA GLU A 133 -6.42 -7.50 5.74
C GLU A 133 -5.08 -6.93 6.21
N PHE A 134 -4.94 -6.70 7.52
CA PHE A 134 -3.66 -6.30 8.11
C PHE A 134 -2.55 -7.31 7.79
N LYS A 135 -2.78 -8.61 8.01
CA LYS A 135 -1.76 -9.65 7.76
C LYS A 135 -1.33 -9.65 6.28
N ARG A 136 -2.23 -9.36 5.35
CA ARG A 136 -1.95 -9.28 3.90
C ARG A 136 -1.11 -8.07 3.54
N TRP A 137 -1.49 -6.88 4.03
CA TRP A 137 -0.71 -5.66 3.79
C TRP A 137 0.66 -5.68 4.48
N PHE A 138 0.77 -6.32 5.64
CA PHE A 138 2.05 -6.49 6.32
C PHE A 138 3.01 -7.40 5.53
N ILE A 139 2.49 -8.43 4.84
CA ILE A 139 3.29 -9.25 3.91
C ILE A 139 3.77 -8.38 2.75
N LEU A 140 2.90 -7.56 2.15
CA LEU A 140 3.30 -6.65 1.07
C LEU A 140 4.37 -5.65 1.50
N ALA A 141 4.36 -5.20 2.76
CA ALA A 141 5.40 -4.31 3.29
C ALA A 141 6.80 -4.93 3.24
N ALA A 142 6.93 -6.26 3.32
CA ALA A 142 8.20 -6.95 3.16
C ALA A 142 8.70 -6.91 1.69
N ASP A 143 7.78 -6.89 0.73
CA ASP A 143 8.06 -6.84 -0.71
C ASP A 143 8.32 -5.42 -1.23
N VAL A 144 8.11 -4.38 -0.42
CA VAL A 144 8.32 -2.97 -0.82
C VAL A 144 9.76 -2.70 -1.23
N ASN A 145 10.75 -3.23 -0.50
CA ASN A 145 12.17 -2.94 -0.78
C ASN A 145 12.66 -3.41 -2.16
N PRO A 146 12.44 -4.66 -2.60
CA PRO A 146 12.83 -5.08 -3.94
C PRO A 146 12.11 -4.28 -5.04
N LEU A 147 10.82 -3.96 -4.85
CA LEU A 147 10.05 -3.11 -5.77
C LEU A 147 10.60 -1.68 -5.87
N MET A 148 10.98 -1.07 -4.75
CA MET A 148 11.57 0.28 -4.75
C MET A 148 12.95 0.32 -5.40
N LYS A 149 13.75 -0.75 -5.27
CA LYS A 149 15.01 -0.86 -6.00
C LYS A 149 14.76 -0.85 -7.51
N TYR A 150 13.79 -1.66 -7.97
CA TYR A 150 13.40 -1.72 -9.38
C TYR A 150 12.88 -0.38 -9.93
N PHE A 151 12.03 0.35 -9.18
CA PHE A 151 11.52 1.65 -9.66
C PHE A 151 12.57 2.77 -9.68
N LYS A 152 13.64 2.67 -8.89
CA LYS A 152 14.72 3.65 -8.93
C LYS A 152 15.58 3.50 -10.19
N ASP A 153 15.72 2.27 -10.68
CA ASP A 153 16.58 1.95 -11.82
C ASP A 153 15.87 2.18 -13.18
N ARG A 154 14.54 2.41 -13.17
CA ARG A 154 13.74 2.76 -14.35
C ARG A 154 12.92 4.01 -14.09
N GLU A 155 13.27 5.15 -14.69
CA GLU A 155 12.36 6.29 -14.73
C GLU A 155 11.31 6.09 -15.83
N LEU A 156 10.06 6.45 -15.54
CA LEU A 156 8.99 6.42 -16.53
C LEU A 156 8.87 7.79 -17.17
N PRO A 157 8.65 7.89 -18.50
CA PRO A 157 8.42 9.16 -19.19
C PRO A 157 6.99 9.68 -18.97
N ILE A 158 6.50 9.63 -17.73
CA ILE A 158 5.16 10.06 -17.32
C ILE A 158 5.31 11.23 -16.35
N PRO A 159 4.64 12.38 -16.59
CA PRO A 159 4.70 13.53 -15.68
C PRO A 159 4.30 13.16 -14.25
N THR A 160 5.11 13.56 -13.25
CA THR A 160 4.95 13.23 -11.82
C THR A 160 5.13 14.46 -10.93
#